data_AF-A0A453A5W0-F1
#
_entry.id   AF-A0A453A5W0-F1
#
_cell.length_a   1.000
_cell.length_b   1.000
_cell.length_c   1.000
_cell.angle_alpha   90.00
_cell.angle_beta   90.00
_cell.angle_gamma   90.00
#
_symmetry.space_group_name_H-M   'P 1'
#
loop_
_entity.id
_entity.type
_entity.pdbx_description
1 polymer ?
#
loop_
_entity_poly.entity_id
_entity_poly.type
_entity_poly.pdbx_seq_one_letter_code
_entity_poly.pdbx_strand_id
1 'polypeptide(L)'
;MFPLRRRNGDTTETVEITVYDYFVKNRGIELRYSGNLPCINAGRPKRPTYFPVELCTLVPLQRYTKALSTMQRTSLVEKSRQKPHERMSTLNDALKRSNYDADPMLKACGIQIAQNFTQIEGRVLPAPKLKAGNGEEFFARNGRWNIARKKLIRTSSVKRWSVVNFSARCDLRGLVQDLKRVATGMGLEYEDPHTVIEESPSLRRAPVARRVEEMFAQIKAKLPGAPLFLLCLLPERKNCEVYGPWKKKCLADFGIVTQCLAPQRVNDQYLSNLLLKINAKLGGLNTLLQIEAARAIPIVGKVPTIILGMDVSHGQPGQSDRPSIAAVVSSREWPLISKYRATVHTQSPKQEMMASLFKPRGTEDDGLIRESLIDFYTSSGKRKPDQVIIFRYQIVKLLVFANSSKFL
;
A
#
# COMPACT_ATOMS: atom_id res chain seq x y z
N MET A 1 -36.87 -24.89 16.20
CA MET A 1 -38.04 -25.67 15.76
C MET A 1 -38.57 -25.05 14.49
N PHE A 2 -39.35 -25.79 13.71
CA PHE A 2 -40.04 -25.27 12.53
C PHE A 2 -41.40 -25.97 12.37
N PRO A 3 -42.38 -25.31 11.71
CA PRO A 3 -43.70 -25.89 11.52
C PRO A 3 -43.65 -27.00 10.47
N LEU A 4 -44.10 -28.19 10.85
CA LEU A 4 -44.29 -29.34 9.97
C LEU A 4 -45.79 -29.62 9.83
N ARG A 5 -46.29 -29.64 8.59
CA ARG A 5 -47.66 -30.07 8.31
C ARG A 5 -47.72 -31.59 8.30
N ARG A 6 -48.53 -32.17 9.19
CA ARG A 6 -48.80 -33.61 9.29
C ARG A 6 -50.24 -33.86 8.88
N ARG A 7 -50.46 -34.84 8.00
CA ARG A 7 -51.81 -35.32 7.66
C ARG A 7 -52.20 -36.43 8.62
N ASN A 8 -53.36 -36.28 9.26
CA ASN A 8 -53.97 -37.30 10.11
C ASN A 8 -55.40 -37.52 9.59
N GLY A 9 -55.58 -38.44 8.64
CA GLY A 9 -56.85 -38.57 7.91
C GLY A 9 -57.16 -37.34 7.03
N ASP A 10 -58.38 -36.81 7.12
CA ASP A 10 -58.86 -35.66 6.33
C ASP A 10 -58.43 -34.28 6.88
N THR A 11 -57.83 -34.22 8.07
CA THR A 11 -57.37 -32.96 8.68
C THR A 11 -55.85 -32.79 8.55
N THR A 12 -55.42 -31.54 8.34
CA THR A 12 -54.01 -31.16 8.23
C THR A 12 -53.62 -30.34 9.45
N GLU A 13 -52.84 -30.92 10.36
CA GLU A 13 -52.36 -30.24 11.56
C GLU A 13 -50.94 -29.73 11.35
N THR A 14 -50.63 -28.56 11.91
CA THR A 14 -49.27 -27.99 11.90
C THR A 14 -48.66 -28.17 13.27
N VAL A 15 -47.57 -28.95 13.36
CA VAL A 15 -46.86 -29.25 14.60
C VAL A 15 -45.47 -28.65 14.54
N GLU A 16 -45.04 -28.00 15.62
CA GLU A 16 -43.64 -27.56 15.75
C GLU A 16 -42.74 -28.76 16.03
N ILE A 17 -41.71 -28.94 15.21
CA ILE A 17 -40.74 -30.03 15.35
C ILE A 17 -39.31 -29.49 15.43
N THR A 18 -38.44 -30.16 16.18
CA THR A 18 -37.01 -29.84 16.15
C THR A 18 -36.37 -30.33 14.85
N VAL A 19 -35.28 -29.70 14.44
CA VAL A 19 -34.52 -30.18 13.26
C VAL A 19 -33.99 -31.59 13.52
N TYR A 20 -33.51 -31.86 14.74
CA TYR A 20 -33.06 -33.19 15.16
C TYR A 20 -34.15 -34.24 15.00
N ASP A 21 -35.33 -34.02 15.59
CA ASP A 21 -36.43 -34.98 15.52
C ASP A 21 -36.89 -35.20 14.07
N TYR A 22 -36.93 -34.14 13.26
CA TYR A 22 -37.27 -34.29 11.85
C TYR A 22 -36.30 -35.20 11.10
N PHE A 23 -34.98 -35.01 11.26
CA PHE A 23 -34.00 -35.85 10.56
C PHE A 23 -33.91 -37.26 11.15
N VAL A 24 -33.86 -37.40 12.47
CA VAL A 24 -33.69 -38.70 13.14
C VAL A 24 -34.99 -39.51 13.16
N LYS A 25 -36.09 -38.92 13.65
CA LYS A 25 -37.37 -39.64 13.85
C LYS A 25 -38.22 -39.69 12.58
N ASN A 26 -38.27 -38.62 11.78
CA ASN A 26 -39.14 -38.57 10.59
C ASN A 26 -38.44 -39.01 9.31
N ARG A 27 -37.13 -38.75 9.16
CA ARG A 27 -36.36 -39.13 7.96
C ARG A 27 -35.48 -40.37 8.17
N GLY A 28 -35.34 -40.87 9.39
CA GLY A 28 -34.49 -42.04 9.70
C GLY A 28 -33.00 -41.77 9.50
N ILE A 29 -32.58 -40.50 9.50
CA ILE A 29 -31.19 -40.08 9.32
C ILE A 29 -30.59 -39.83 10.69
N GLU A 30 -29.74 -40.75 11.15
CA GLU A 30 -28.99 -40.58 12.39
C GLU A 30 -28.00 -39.40 12.27
N LEU A 31 -28.03 -38.51 13.26
CA LEU A 31 -27.07 -37.41 13.40
C LEU A 31 -26.06 -37.81 14.49
N ARG A 32 -24.82 -38.10 14.10
CA ARG A 32 -23.81 -38.69 14.99
C ARG A 32 -23.14 -37.66 15.90
N TYR A 33 -22.93 -36.44 15.40
CA TYR A 33 -22.21 -35.41 16.16
C TYR A 33 -22.86 -34.02 16.11
N SER A 34 -23.81 -33.80 15.19
CA SER A 34 -24.40 -32.48 14.99
C SER A 34 -25.68 -32.21 15.77
N GLY A 35 -26.14 -33.15 16.60
CA GLY A 35 -27.43 -33.06 17.28
C GLY A 35 -27.58 -31.86 18.22
N ASN A 36 -26.49 -31.37 18.81
CA ASN A 36 -26.43 -30.18 19.67
C ASN A 36 -25.79 -28.96 19.00
N LEU A 37 -25.49 -29.02 17.69
CA LEU A 37 -24.88 -27.93 16.95
C LEU A 37 -25.93 -27.03 16.29
N PRO A 38 -25.60 -25.76 15.98
CA PRO A 38 -26.44 -24.91 15.16
C PRO A 38 -26.68 -25.51 13.77
N CYS A 39 -27.87 -25.28 13.21
CA CYS A 39 -28.18 -25.65 11.83
C CYS A 39 -27.76 -24.55 10.84
N ILE A 40 -27.47 -24.95 9.61
CA ILE A 40 -27.30 -24.02 8.49
C ILE A 40 -28.69 -23.62 7.97
N ASN A 41 -28.96 -22.32 7.90
CA ASN A 41 -30.15 -21.81 7.22
C ASN A 41 -29.82 -21.53 5.75
N ALA A 42 -30.29 -22.38 4.84
CA ALA A 42 -30.17 -22.20 3.39
C ALA A 42 -31.40 -21.53 2.76
N GLY A 43 -32.42 -21.21 3.57
CA GLY A 43 -33.64 -20.54 3.14
C GLY A 43 -33.56 -19.01 3.19
N ARG A 44 -34.69 -18.34 2.98
CA ARG A 44 -34.79 -16.87 3.10
C ARG A 44 -35.01 -16.49 4.58
N PRO A 45 -34.64 -15.29 5.04
CA PRO A 45 -34.87 -14.86 6.43
C PRO A 45 -36.33 -15.00 6.90
N LYS A 46 -37.30 -14.73 6.01
CA LYS A 46 -38.75 -14.87 6.29
C LYS A 46 -39.31 -16.29 6.11
N ARG A 47 -38.55 -17.20 5.50
CA ARG A 47 -38.92 -18.61 5.24
C ARG A 47 -37.65 -19.46 5.36
N PRO A 48 -37.19 -19.73 6.59
CA PRO A 48 -35.93 -20.42 6.80
C PRO A 48 -36.04 -21.89 6.40
N THR A 49 -34.92 -22.48 6.03
CA THR A 49 -34.81 -23.91 5.74
C THR A 49 -33.53 -24.40 6.40
N TYR A 50 -33.69 -25.21 7.43
CA TYR A 50 -32.60 -25.60 8.32
C TYR A 50 -32.06 -26.98 7.95
N PHE A 51 -30.74 -27.07 7.84
CA PHE A 51 -30.02 -28.32 7.62
C PHE A 51 -29.00 -28.54 8.75
N PRO A 52 -28.92 -29.74 9.33
CA PRO A 52 -27.81 -30.13 10.20
C PRO A 52 -26.48 -29.97 9.47
N VAL A 53 -25.46 -29.45 10.16
CA VAL A 53 -24.12 -29.23 9.58
C VAL A 53 -23.51 -30.53 9.05
N GLU A 54 -23.80 -31.67 9.70
CA GLU A 54 -23.35 -33.02 9.31
C GLU A 54 -23.88 -33.48 7.96
N LEU A 55 -25.01 -32.92 7.51
CA LEU A 55 -25.61 -33.25 6.22
C LEU A 55 -25.23 -32.24 5.12
N CYS A 56 -24.35 -31.29 5.41
CA CYS A 56 -23.92 -30.26 4.48
C CYS A 56 -22.51 -30.53 3.97
N THR A 57 -22.32 -30.46 2.65
CA THR A 57 -20.99 -30.48 2.02
C THR A 57 -20.74 -29.17 1.28
N LEU A 58 -19.48 -28.72 1.29
CA LEU A 58 -19.09 -27.54 0.53
C LEU A 58 -18.94 -27.91 -0.94
N VAL A 59 -19.74 -27.27 -1.80
CA VAL A 59 -19.61 -27.41 -3.25
C VAL A 59 -18.21 -26.93 -3.70
N PRO A 60 -17.50 -27.69 -4.54
CA PRO A 60 -16.16 -27.32 -5.00
C PRO A 60 -16.17 -26.07 -5.89
N LEU A 61 -14.99 -25.50 -6.14
CA LEU A 61 -14.74 -24.37 -7.07
C LEU A 61 -15.48 -23.05 -6.73
N GLN A 62 -15.95 -22.89 -5.50
CA GLN A 62 -16.48 -21.61 -5.03
C GLN A 62 -15.34 -20.62 -4.76
N ARG A 63 -15.34 -19.50 -5.47
CA ARG A 63 -14.34 -18.44 -5.27
C ARG A 63 -14.45 -17.84 -3.87
N TYR A 64 -13.34 -17.82 -3.13
CA TYR A 64 -13.24 -17.10 -1.87
C TYR A 64 -13.20 -15.58 -2.11
N THR A 65 -14.15 -14.84 -1.55
CA THR A 65 -14.33 -13.40 -1.80
C THR A 65 -13.93 -12.50 -0.62
N LYS A 66 -13.66 -13.07 0.55
CA LYS A 66 -13.30 -12.32 1.75
C LYS A 66 -11.81 -12.01 1.76
N ALA A 67 -11.41 -11.04 2.57
CA ALA A 67 -10.01 -10.71 2.76
C ALA A 67 -9.27 -11.89 3.42
N LEU A 68 -8.17 -12.33 2.81
CA LEU A 68 -7.29 -13.33 3.39
C LEU A 68 -6.56 -12.77 4.61
N SER A 69 -6.38 -13.61 5.63
CA SER A 69 -5.49 -13.30 6.75
C SER A 69 -4.06 -13.10 6.25
N THR A 70 -3.22 -12.45 7.05
CA THR A 70 -1.82 -12.21 6.65
C THR A 70 -1.05 -13.51 6.45
N MET A 71 -1.30 -14.50 7.29
CA MET A 71 -0.69 -15.83 7.18
C MET A 71 -1.13 -16.52 5.89
N GLN A 72 -2.43 -16.50 5.58
CA GLN A 72 -2.97 -17.05 4.33
C GLN A 72 -2.42 -16.34 3.11
N ARG A 73 -2.34 -15.00 3.14
CA ARG A 73 -1.78 -14.20 2.03
C ARG A 73 -0.30 -14.50 1.82
N THR A 74 0.48 -14.64 2.88
CA THR A 74 1.91 -15.00 2.79
C THR A 74 2.07 -16.37 2.17
N SER A 75 1.32 -17.36 2.65
CA SER A 75 1.33 -18.72 2.09
C SER A 75 0.90 -18.73 0.62
N LEU A 76 -0.13 -17.96 0.25
CA LEU A 76 -0.58 -17.86 -1.13
C LEU A 76 0.50 -17.27 -2.04
N VAL A 77 1.17 -16.18 -1.62
CA VAL A 77 2.26 -15.57 -2.39
C VAL A 77 3.43 -16.54 -2.56
N GLU A 78 3.81 -17.24 -1.50
CA GLU A 78 4.90 -18.22 -1.55
C GLU A 78 4.58 -19.38 -2.50
N LYS A 79 3.37 -19.93 -2.41
CA LYS A 79 2.90 -21.04 -3.26
C LYS A 79 2.65 -20.63 -4.71
N SER A 80 2.31 -19.37 -4.95
CA SER A 80 2.05 -18.85 -6.31
C SER A 80 3.31 -18.34 -7.01
N ARG A 81 4.46 -18.35 -6.34
CA ARG A 81 5.72 -17.86 -6.92
C ARG A 81 6.27 -18.89 -7.90
N GLN A 82 6.36 -18.48 -9.16
CA GLN A 82 6.94 -19.29 -10.24
C GLN A 82 8.09 -18.53 -10.91
N LYS A 83 9.15 -19.26 -11.27
CA LYS A 83 10.22 -18.69 -12.09
C LYS A 83 9.74 -18.51 -13.54
N PRO A 84 10.31 -17.58 -14.32
CA PRO A 84 9.88 -17.33 -15.70
C PRO A 84 9.82 -18.60 -16.57
N HIS A 85 10.82 -19.48 -16.50
CA HIS A 85 10.83 -20.72 -17.29
C HIS A 85 9.75 -21.72 -16.87
N GLU A 86 9.51 -21.90 -15.57
CA GLU A 86 8.43 -22.75 -15.04
C GLU A 86 7.07 -22.24 -15.50
N ARG A 87 6.86 -20.92 -15.45
CA ARG A 87 5.63 -20.29 -15.93
C ARG A 87 5.45 -20.46 -17.43
N MET A 88 6.52 -20.33 -18.21
CA MET A 88 6.51 -20.53 -19.66
C MET A 88 6.14 -21.98 -20.01
N SER A 89 6.71 -22.97 -19.31
CA SER A 89 6.32 -24.38 -19.46
C SER A 89 4.86 -24.61 -19.11
N THR A 90 4.41 -24.10 -17.96
CA THR A 90 3.01 -24.25 -17.50
C THR A 90 2.02 -23.69 -18.52
N LEU A 91 2.33 -22.55 -19.14
CA LEU A 91 1.50 -21.92 -20.16
C LEU A 91 1.49 -22.73 -21.46
N ASN A 92 2.65 -23.22 -21.92
CA ASN A 92 2.73 -24.10 -23.08
C ASN A 92 1.92 -25.39 -22.87
N ASP A 93 2.04 -26.01 -21.70
CA ASP A 93 1.30 -27.23 -21.37
C ASP A 93 -0.20 -26.97 -21.24
N ALA A 94 -0.61 -25.79 -20.76
CA ALA A 94 -2.00 -25.39 -20.74
C ALA A 94 -2.54 -25.20 -22.17
N LEU A 95 -1.79 -24.51 -23.04
CA LEU A 95 -2.17 -24.29 -24.43
C LEU A 95 -2.35 -25.61 -25.19
N LYS A 96 -1.40 -26.54 -25.03
CA LYS A 96 -1.46 -27.89 -25.60
C LYS A 96 -2.68 -28.67 -25.11
N ARG A 97 -2.95 -28.64 -23.80
CA ARG A 97 -4.10 -29.34 -23.19
C ARG A 97 -5.44 -28.74 -23.61
N SER A 98 -5.51 -27.41 -23.80
CA SER A 98 -6.71 -26.74 -24.27
C SER A 98 -7.08 -27.15 -25.70
N ASN A 99 -6.10 -27.52 -26.53
CA ASN A 99 -6.29 -28.04 -27.89
C ASN A 99 -7.29 -27.21 -28.71
N TYR A 100 -7.08 -25.88 -28.75
CA TYR A 100 -7.99 -24.94 -29.38
C TYR A 100 -8.22 -25.22 -30.88
N ASP A 101 -7.25 -25.84 -31.56
CA ASP A 101 -7.40 -26.24 -32.96
C ASP A 101 -8.46 -27.33 -33.15
N ALA A 102 -8.84 -28.07 -32.10
CA ALA A 102 -9.94 -29.03 -32.13
C ALA A 102 -11.32 -28.39 -31.87
N ASP A 103 -11.39 -27.13 -31.45
CA ASP A 103 -12.64 -26.45 -31.14
C ASP A 103 -13.48 -26.21 -32.42
N PRO A 104 -14.70 -26.78 -32.50
CA PRO A 104 -15.54 -26.64 -33.71
C PRO A 104 -15.96 -25.21 -34.00
N MET A 105 -16.16 -24.38 -32.97
CA MET A 105 -16.57 -22.99 -33.12
C MET A 105 -15.43 -22.13 -33.64
N LEU A 106 -14.21 -22.29 -33.10
CA LEU A 106 -13.03 -21.57 -33.62
C LEU A 106 -12.75 -21.94 -35.07
N LYS A 107 -12.87 -23.23 -35.42
CA LYS A 107 -12.75 -23.71 -36.80
C LYS A 107 -13.80 -23.12 -37.73
N ALA A 108 -15.07 -23.11 -37.33
CA ALA A 108 -16.16 -22.51 -38.11
C ALA A 108 -15.96 -21.00 -38.33
N CYS A 109 -15.33 -20.32 -37.36
CA CYS A 109 -14.96 -18.90 -37.46
C CYS A 109 -13.66 -18.64 -38.23
N GLY A 110 -12.95 -19.68 -38.72
CA GLY A 110 -11.66 -19.54 -39.40
C GLY A 110 -10.51 -19.05 -38.51
N ILE A 111 -10.64 -19.20 -37.18
CA ILE A 111 -9.63 -18.78 -36.22
C ILE A 111 -8.63 -19.92 -35.98
N GLN A 112 -7.33 -19.60 -36.08
CA GLN A 112 -6.24 -20.52 -35.75
C GLN A 112 -5.38 -19.90 -34.64
N ILE A 113 -4.96 -20.71 -33.67
CA ILE A 113 -4.17 -20.24 -32.52
C ILE A 113 -2.75 -20.81 -32.63
N ALA A 114 -1.75 -19.93 -32.67
CA ALA A 114 -0.36 -20.34 -32.71
C ALA A 114 0.04 -21.09 -31.43
N GLN A 115 0.75 -22.22 -31.59
CA GLN A 115 1.16 -23.11 -30.50
C GLN A 115 2.42 -22.64 -29.75
N ASN A 116 3.12 -21.63 -30.28
CA ASN A 116 4.36 -21.12 -29.73
C ASN A 116 4.20 -19.66 -29.31
N PHE A 117 5.00 -19.22 -28.33
CA PHE A 117 5.05 -17.82 -27.94
C PHE A 117 5.52 -16.93 -29.09
N THR A 118 4.82 -15.83 -29.30
CA THR A 118 5.23 -14.75 -30.20
C THR A 118 6.63 -14.28 -29.82
N GLN A 119 7.56 -14.34 -30.78
CA GLN A 119 8.90 -13.82 -30.62
C GLN A 119 8.89 -12.31 -30.88
N ILE A 120 9.56 -11.55 -30.00
CA ILE A 120 9.63 -10.10 -30.07
C ILE A 120 11.08 -9.70 -29.83
N GLU A 121 11.60 -8.83 -30.69
CA GLU A 121 12.92 -8.23 -30.48
C GLU A 121 12.85 -7.15 -29.40
N GLY A 122 13.54 -7.41 -28.29
CA GLY A 122 13.66 -6.47 -27.17
C GLY A 122 14.95 -5.66 -27.25
N ARG A 123 14.96 -4.48 -26.62
CA ARG A 123 16.18 -3.69 -26.40
C ARG A 123 16.45 -3.52 -24.91
N VAL A 124 17.69 -3.73 -24.50
CA VAL A 124 18.16 -3.46 -23.14
C VAL A 124 18.77 -2.07 -23.09
N LEU A 125 18.06 -1.13 -22.47
CA LEU A 125 18.55 0.25 -22.34
C LEU A 125 19.70 0.31 -21.32
N PRO A 126 20.74 1.14 -21.57
CA PRO A 126 21.81 1.34 -20.61
C PRO A 126 21.27 1.97 -19.32
N ALA A 127 21.72 1.45 -18.17
CA ALA A 127 21.35 2.01 -16.88
C ALA A 127 21.96 3.42 -16.72
N PRO A 128 21.20 4.40 -16.21
CA PRO A 128 21.74 5.73 -15.98
C PRO A 128 22.77 5.70 -14.84
N LYS A 129 23.78 6.57 -14.94
CA LYS A 129 24.75 6.80 -13.86
C LYS A 129 24.09 7.54 -12.70
N LEU A 130 24.39 7.09 -11.49
CA LEU A 130 24.00 7.72 -10.23
C LEU A 130 25.17 8.50 -9.66
N LYS A 131 24.88 9.63 -9.02
CA LYS A 131 25.85 10.47 -8.31
C LYS A 131 25.54 10.48 -6.81
N ALA A 132 26.56 10.24 -5.99
CA ALA A 132 26.51 10.35 -4.53
C ALA A 132 27.05 11.72 -4.03
N GLY A 133 26.80 12.03 -2.76
CA GLY A 133 27.19 13.30 -2.14
C GLY A 133 28.69 13.53 -1.99
N ASN A 134 29.50 12.48 -2.06
CA ASN A 134 30.96 12.56 -2.12
C ASN A 134 31.49 12.78 -3.56
N GLY A 135 30.61 12.95 -4.54
CA GLY A 135 30.97 13.11 -5.95
C GLY A 135 31.16 11.80 -6.70
N GLU A 136 31.14 10.65 -6.02
CA GLU A 136 31.30 9.34 -6.65
C GLU A 136 30.16 9.03 -7.62
N GLU A 137 30.51 8.56 -8.81
CA GLU A 137 29.57 8.09 -9.83
C GLU A 137 29.55 6.57 -9.88
N PHE A 138 28.36 5.97 -9.96
CA PHE A 138 28.20 4.52 -10.01
C PHE A 138 26.97 4.10 -10.82
N PHE A 139 26.94 2.85 -11.27
CA PHE A 139 25.85 2.29 -12.06
C PHE A 139 25.00 1.32 -11.24
N ALA A 140 23.71 1.24 -11.59
CA ALA A 140 22.88 0.11 -11.20
C ALA A 140 23.29 -1.14 -11.99
N ARG A 141 23.45 -2.28 -11.30
CA ARG A 141 23.67 -3.59 -11.91
C ARG A 141 22.38 -4.39 -11.81
N ASN A 142 21.82 -4.82 -12.95
CA ASN A 142 20.54 -5.54 -13.01
C ASN A 142 19.42 -4.84 -12.21
N GLY A 143 19.33 -3.51 -12.35
CA GLY A 143 18.33 -2.68 -11.66
C GLY A 143 18.56 -2.50 -10.15
N ARG A 144 19.72 -2.86 -9.62
CA ARG A 144 20.06 -2.75 -8.20
C ARG A 144 21.34 -1.97 -7.97
N TRP A 145 21.39 -1.22 -6.89
CA TRP A 145 22.59 -0.54 -6.40
C TRP A 145 22.59 -0.54 -4.87
N ASN A 146 23.75 -0.26 -4.28
CA ASN A 146 23.87 -0.09 -2.84
C ASN A 146 24.46 1.28 -2.53
N ILE A 147 23.77 2.01 -1.65
CA ILE A 147 24.23 3.31 -1.13
C ILE A 147 24.93 3.17 0.23
N ALA A 148 25.00 1.96 0.79
CA ALA A 148 25.78 1.69 1.98
C ALA A 148 27.21 2.21 1.77
N ARG A 149 27.70 2.99 2.73
CA ARG A 149 29.02 3.66 2.73
C ARG A 149 29.17 4.82 1.73
N LYS A 150 28.08 5.31 1.12
CA LYS A 150 28.08 6.53 0.30
C LYS A 150 27.46 7.70 1.07
N LYS A 151 27.94 8.91 0.80
CA LYS A 151 27.34 10.15 1.35
C LYS A 151 26.10 10.54 0.54
N LEU A 152 25.13 11.15 1.20
CA LEU A 152 23.92 11.68 0.55
C LEU A 152 24.18 13.05 -0.09
N ILE A 153 23.49 13.37 -1.19
CA ILE A 153 23.68 14.60 -1.97
C ILE A 153 23.37 15.87 -1.16
N ARG A 154 22.24 15.88 -0.44
CA ARG A 154 21.83 16.98 0.43
C ARG A 154 21.29 16.37 1.70
N THR A 155 21.99 16.59 2.80
CA THR A 155 21.63 16.04 4.10
C THR A 155 20.78 17.05 4.85
N SER A 156 19.69 16.58 5.45
CA SER A 156 18.96 17.35 6.45
C SER A 156 19.51 17.03 7.83
N SER A 157 19.70 18.06 8.65
CA SER A 157 20.11 17.88 10.04
C SER A 157 18.95 17.37 10.88
N VAL A 158 19.18 16.32 11.66
CA VAL A 158 18.17 15.74 12.54
C VAL A 158 18.32 16.35 13.93
N LYS A 159 17.79 17.58 14.08
CA LYS A 159 17.80 18.35 15.34
C LYS A 159 16.46 18.24 16.06
N ARG A 160 16.46 18.42 17.39
CA ARG A 160 15.24 18.48 18.22
C ARG A 160 14.26 17.33 17.94
N TRP A 161 14.80 16.11 17.91
CA TRP A 161 14.03 14.91 17.69
C TRP A 161 13.90 14.07 18.97
N SER A 162 12.94 13.16 18.98
CA SER A 162 12.70 12.28 20.14
C SER A 162 12.28 10.89 19.71
N VAL A 163 12.50 9.94 20.62
CA VAL A 163 12.15 8.54 20.42
C VAL A 163 10.86 8.24 21.16
N VAL A 164 9.93 7.55 20.49
CA VAL A 164 8.66 7.10 21.05
C VAL A 164 8.62 5.58 20.95
N ASN A 165 8.74 4.91 22.09
CA ASN A 165 8.93 3.47 22.16
C ASN A 165 7.64 2.75 22.62
N PHE A 166 6.97 2.09 21.67
CA PHE A 166 5.89 1.13 21.96
C PHE A 166 6.41 -0.31 22.05
N SER A 167 7.70 -0.56 21.85
CA SER A 167 8.30 -1.89 21.89
C SER A 167 8.83 -2.23 23.28
N ALA A 168 8.35 -3.33 23.86
CA ALA A 168 8.76 -3.80 25.18
C ALA A 168 10.18 -4.40 25.24
N ARG A 169 10.75 -4.80 24.09
CA ARG A 169 12.03 -5.54 24.02
C ARG A 169 12.92 -4.89 22.96
N CYS A 170 13.63 -3.84 23.36
CA CYS A 170 14.55 -3.13 22.49
C CYS A 170 15.73 -2.59 23.30
N ASP A 171 16.97 -2.89 22.89
CA ASP A 171 18.13 -2.11 23.32
C ASP A 171 18.09 -0.76 22.60
N LEU A 172 17.39 0.19 23.22
CA LEU A 172 17.24 1.54 22.69
C LEU A 172 18.57 2.28 22.61
N ARG A 173 19.47 2.08 23.58
CA ARG A 173 20.75 2.78 23.62
C ARG A 173 21.64 2.30 22.48
N GLY A 174 21.79 0.99 22.32
CA GLY A 174 22.53 0.40 21.20
C GLY A 174 21.94 0.80 19.85
N LEU A 175 20.61 0.76 19.71
CA LEU A 175 19.93 1.17 18.47
C LEU A 175 20.20 2.64 18.11
N VAL A 176 20.12 3.57 19.07
CA VAL A 176 20.37 4.99 18.83
C VAL A 176 21.84 5.22 18.47
N GLN A 177 22.77 4.52 19.13
CA GLN A 177 24.20 4.58 18.83
C GLN A 177 24.50 4.06 17.41
N ASP A 178 23.96 2.91 17.03
CA ASP A 178 24.11 2.35 15.69
C ASP A 178 23.50 3.26 14.63
N LEU A 179 22.31 3.82 14.90
CA LEU A 179 21.65 4.76 14.00
C LEU A 179 22.50 6.00 13.79
N LYS A 180 23.07 6.57 14.86
CA LYS A 180 23.98 7.72 14.80
C LYS A 180 25.25 7.39 14.02
N ARG A 181 25.88 6.23 14.26
CA ARG A 181 27.05 5.77 13.51
C ARG A 181 26.78 5.69 12.01
N VAL A 182 25.68 5.04 11.62
CA VAL A 182 25.32 4.88 10.21
C VAL A 182 24.93 6.22 9.58
N ALA A 183 24.22 7.08 10.32
CA ALA A 183 23.84 8.43 9.88
C ALA A 183 25.08 9.28 9.55
N THR A 184 26.05 9.33 10.46
CA THR A 184 27.32 10.06 10.27
C THR A 184 28.10 9.51 9.08
N GLY A 185 28.16 8.18 8.91
CA GLY A 185 28.79 7.54 7.74
C GLY A 185 28.13 7.93 6.40
N MET A 186 26.84 8.26 6.41
CA MET A 186 26.09 8.76 5.25
C MET A 186 26.13 10.29 5.10
N GLY A 187 26.83 10.99 6.00
CA GLY A 187 27.00 12.44 6.01
C GLY A 187 25.87 13.24 6.69
N LEU A 188 24.92 12.58 7.36
CA LEU A 188 23.90 13.28 8.12
C LEU A 188 24.46 13.80 9.44
N GLU A 189 24.14 15.05 9.78
CA GLU A 189 24.27 15.56 11.14
C GLU A 189 23.11 14.98 11.96
N TYR A 190 23.45 14.16 12.94
CA TYR A 190 22.49 13.40 13.73
C TYR A 190 22.77 13.59 15.22
N GLU A 191 22.02 14.48 15.86
CA GLU A 191 22.14 14.77 17.29
C GLU A 191 21.59 13.60 18.13
N ASP A 192 21.96 13.56 19.41
CA ASP A 192 21.32 12.65 20.35
C ASP A 192 19.85 13.04 20.54
N PRO A 193 18.93 12.07 20.76
CA PRO A 193 17.53 12.38 20.95
C PRO A 193 17.35 13.24 22.21
N HIS A 194 16.50 14.26 22.13
CA HIS A 194 16.22 15.13 23.27
C HIS A 194 15.62 14.36 24.45
N THR A 195 14.73 13.40 24.15
CA THR A 195 14.17 12.51 25.15
C THR A 195 13.70 11.20 24.53
N VAL A 196 13.51 10.21 25.39
CA VAL A 196 12.89 8.92 25.08
C VAL A 196 11.58 8.83 25.86
N ILE A 197 10.53 8.48 25.14
CA ILE A 197 9.18 8.36 25.68
C ILE A 197 8.79 6.90 25.56
N GLU A 198 8.60 6.25 26.70
CA GLU A 198 8.33 4.82 26.76
C GLU A 198 6.89 4.56 27.16
N GLU A 199 6.29 3.59 26.49
CA GLU A 199 4.96 3.14 26.85
C GLU A 199 4.97 2.42 28.20
N SER A 200 4.13 2.90 29.11
CA SER A 200 3.93 2.24 30.41
C SER A 200 3.46 0.78 30.22
N PRO A 201 4.04 -0.19 30.93
CA PRO A 201 3.62 -1.60 30.86
C PRO A 201 2.12 -1.81 31.07
N SER A 202 1.48 -1.00 31.93
CA SER A 202 0.04 -1.09 32.22
C SER A 202 -0.86 -0.73 31.04
N LEU A 203 -0.37 0.09 30.10
CA LEU A 203 -1.14 0.55 28.94
C LEU A 203 -1.06 -0.38 27.74
N ARG A 204 -0.16 -1.37 27.73
CA ARG A 204 0.04 -2.26 26.57
C ARG A 204 -1.22 -3.03 26.17
N ARG A 205 -2.10 -3.32 27.12
CA ARG A 205 -3.39 -4.00 26.91
C ARG A 205 -4.56 -3.04 26.71
N ALA A 206 -4.34 -1.73 26.84
CA ALA A 206 -5.37 -0.73 26.62
C ALA A 206 -5.70 -0.59 25.12
N PRO A 207 -6.88 -0.02 24.78
CA PRO A 207 -7.21 0.32 23.40
C PRO A 207 -6.12 1.17 22.75
N VAL A 208 -5.81 0.88 21.48
CA VAL A 208 -4.72 1.55 20.74
C VAL A 208 -4.85 3.07 20.70
N ALA A 209 -6.08 3.59 20.58
CA ALA A 209 -6.33 5.03 20.61
C ALA A 209 -5.80 5.68 21.91
N ARG A 210 -6.16 5.09 23.07
CA ARG A 210 -5.71 5.55 24.39
C ARG A 210 -4.19 5.45 24.54
N ARG A 211 -3.58 4.37 24.02
CA ARG A 211 -2.12 4.20 24.03
C ARG A 211 -1.41 5.33 23.29
N VAL A 212 -1.88 5.69 22.10
CA VAL A 212 -1.31 6.80 21.30
C VAL A 212 -1.54 8.14 21.99
N GLU A 213 -2.72 8.37 22.56
CA GLU A 213 -3.03 9.61 23.29
C GLU A 213 -2.10 9.84 24.47
N GLU A 214 -1.85 8.81 25.28
CA GLU A 214 -0.94 8.91 26.42
C GLU A 214 0.49 9.25 25.98
N MET A 215 1.00 8.60 24.94
CA MET A 215 2.34 8.91 24.43
C MET A 215 2.44 10.36 23.97
N PHE A 216 1.36 10.92 23.38
CA PHE A 216 1.30 12.33 23.03
C PHE A 216 1.18 13.27 24.23
N ALA A 217 0.48 12.87 25.30
CA ALA A 217 0.48 13.61 26.55
C ALA A 217 1.89 13.71 27.13
N GLN A 218 2.64 12.60 27.13
CA GLN A 218 4.05 12.59 27.55
C GLN A 218 4.95 13.43 26.64
N ILE A 219 4.74 13.41 25.32
CA ILE A 219 5.47 14.29 24.37
C ILE A 219 5.28 15.75 24.75
N LYS A 220 4.04 16.18 25.00
CA LYS A 220 3.73 17.57 25.36
C LYS A 220 4.30 17.95 26.73
N ALA A 221 4.33 17.03 27.68
CA ALA A 221 4.86 17.29 29.02
C ALA A 221 6.40 17.35 29.06
N LYS A 222 7.08 16.50 28.27
CA LYS A 222 8.55 16.37 28.30
C LYS A 222 9.28 17.29 27.33
N LEU A 223 8.62 17.78 26.29
CA LEU A 223 9.26 18.62 25.28
C LEU A 223 8.93 20.10 25.50
N PRO A 224 9.92 21.01 25.40
CA PRO A 224 9.71 22.45 25.55
C PRO A 224 8.92 23.08 24.39
N GLY A 225 8.61 22.31 23.35
CA GLY A 225 7.85 22.75 22.19
C GLY A 225 7.66 21.63 21.19
N ALA A 226 7.06 21.94 20.03
CA ALA A 226 6.83 20.93 19.00
C ALA A 226 8.16 20.29 18.53
N PRO A 227 8.25 18.95 18.50
CA PRO A 227 9.40 18.25 17.95
C PRO A 227 9.44 18.39 16.43
N LEU A 228 10.63 18.48 15.85
CA LEU A 228 10.79 18.49 14.40
C LEU A 228 10.65 17.09 13.79
N PHE A 229 11.00 16.07 14.57
CA PHE A 229 10.99 14.68 14.14
C PHE A 229 10.71 13.72 15.29
N LEU A 230 9.89 12.69 15.05
CA LEU A 230 9.69 11.58 15.98
C LEU A 230 10.06 10.23 15.34
N LEU A 231 10.94 9.51 16.02
CA LEU A 231 11.26 8.12 15.71
C LEU A 231 10.37 7.20 16.55
N CYS A 232 9.44 6.50 15.91
CA CYS A 232 8.48 5.62 16.58
C CYS A 232 8.90 4.16 16.45
N LEU A 233 9.14 3.49 17.58
CA LEU A 233 9.42 2.06 17.61
C LEU A 233 8.12 1.31 17.79
N LEU A 234 7.77 0.49 16.81
CA LEU A 234 6.59 -0.35 16.83
C LEU A 234 6.92 -1.69 17.51
N PRO A 235 5.99 -2.26 18.29
CA PRO A 235 6.18 -3.57 18.93
C PRO A 235 6.31 -4.71 17.91
N GLU A 236 5.73 -4.54 16.73
CA GLU A 236 5.62 -5.58 15.71
C GLU A 236 6.00 -5.05 14.33
N ARG A 237 6.66 -5.90 13.54
CA ARG A 237 7.10 -5.56 12.18
C ARG A 237 5.97 -5.54 11.16
N LYS A 238 4.93 -6.35 11.35
CA LYS A 238 3.80 -6.49 10.43
C LYS A 238 2.50 -6.29 11.21
N ASN A 239 1.52 -5.64 10.60
CA ASN A 239 0.16 -5.47 11.14
C ASN A 239 0.06 -4.78 12.51
N CYS A 240 1.01 -3.90 12.82
CA CYS A 240 0.95 -3.15 14.07
C CYS A 240 -0.24 -2.17 14.05
N GLU A 241 -1.25 -2.44 14.87
CA GLU A 241 -2.46 -1.61 14.98
C GLU A 241 -2.15 -0.17 15.41
N VAL A 242 -1.04 0.05 16.12
CA VAL A 242 -0.57 1.38 16.55
C VAL A 242 -0.21 2.26 15.36
N TYR A 243 0.27 1.70 14.25
CA TYR A 243 0.80 2.48 13.11
C TYR A 243 -0.23 3.47 12.55
N GLY A 244 -1.47 3.04 12.33
CA GLY A 244 -2.53 3.86 11.73
C GLY A 244 -2.88 5.07 12.60
N PRO A 245 -3.35 4.87 13.85
CA PRO A 245 -3.65 5.94 14.78
C PRO A 245 -2.44 6.84 15.07
N TRP A 246 -1.24 6.28 15.22
CA TRP A 246 0.00 7.06 15.37
C TRP A 246 0.24 7.99 14.19
N LYS A 247 0.14 7.47 12.95
CA LYS A 247 0.32 8.27 11.74
C LYS A 247 -0.74 9.33 11.57
N LYS A 248 -2.01 9.01 11.86
CA LYS A 248 -3.11 9.98 11.83
C LYS A 248 -2.81 11.14 12.78
N LYS A 249 -2.51 10.84 14.05
CA LYS A 249 -2.22 11.87 15.07
C LYS A 249 -1.06 12.76 14.65
N CYS A 250 0.05 12.16 14.21
CA CYS A 250 1.24 12.94 13.82
C CYS A 250 0.99 13.80 12.58
N LEU A 251 0.36 13.25 11.54
CA LEU A 251 0.24 13.92 10.24
C LEU A 251 -0.93 14.91 10.21
N ALA A 252 -2.11 14.50 10.68
CA ALA A 252 -3.34 15.29 10.56
C ALA A 252 -3.51 16.28 11.72
N ASP A 253 -3.18 15.87 12.96
CA ASP A 253 -3.48 16.71 14.13
C ASP A 253 -2.33 17.69 14.45
N PHE A 254 -1.07 17.28 14.25
CA PHE A 254 0.10 18.05 14.69
C PHE A 254 1.07 18.45 13.58
N GLY A 255 0.99 17.87 12.37
CA GLY A 255 1.93 18.16 11.28
C GLY A 255 3.38 17.76 11.57
N ILE A 256 3.63 16.74 12.40
CA ILE A 256 4.98 16.31 12.81
C ILE A 256 5.51 15.24 11.86
N VAL A 257 6.75 15.42 11.39
CA VAL A 257 7.45 14.42 10.58
C VAL A 257 7.79 13.20 11.44
N THR A 258 7.39 12.01 10.99
CA THR A 258 7.67 10.77 11.73
C THR A 258 8.20 9.63 10.89
N GLN A 259 9.07 8.83 11.49
CA GLN A 259 9.53 7.56 10.94
C GLN A 259 9.25 6.44 11.93
N CYS A 260 8.61 5.37 11.47
CA CYS A 260 8.39 4.18 12.27
C CYS A 260 9.45 3.13 11.94
N LEU A 261 9.88 2.36 12.93
CA LEU A 261 10.75 1.18 12.75
C LEU A 261 10.25 0.05 13.66
N ALA A 262 10.47 -1.20 13.26
CA ALA A 262 10.30 -2.34 14.15
C ALA A 262 11.69 -2.86 14.55
N PRO A 263 12.01 -2.98 15.86
CA PRO A 263 13.36 -3.26 16.32
C PRO A 263 13.79 -4.73 16.18
N GLN A 264 13.21 -5.47 15.23
CA GLN A 264 13.49 -6.89 15.00
C GLN A 264 14.46 -7.06 13.82
N ARG A 265 15.60 -7.72 14.05
CA ARG A 265 16.64 -7.98 13.03
C ARG A 265 17.18 -6.70 12.39
N VAL A 266 17.46 -5.69 13.21
CA VAL A 266 18.05 -4.42 12.78
C VAL A 266 19.53 -4.66 12.48
N ASN A 267 19.97 -4.27 11.28
CA ASN A 267 21.36 -4.27 10.85
C ASN A 267 21.68 -2.96 10.11
N ASP A 268 22.95 -2.73 9.79
CA ASP A 268 23.40 -1.50 9.11
C ASP A 268 22.62 -1.24 7.80
N GLN A 269 22.32 -2.27 7.01
CA GLN A 269 21.55 -2.10 5.77
C GLN A 269 20.12 -1.65 6.03
N TYR A 270 19.48 -2.17 7.08
CA TYR A 270 18.16 -1.73 7.53
C TYR A 270 18.20 -0.27 7.98
N LEU A 271 19.21 0.11 8.77
CA LEU A 271 19.40 1.48 9.25
C LEU A 271 19.70 2.46 8.11
N SER A 272 20.55 2.08 7.14
CA SER A 272 20.78 2.89 5.95
C SER A 272 19.47 3.14 5.19
N ASN A 273 18.67 2.09 4.95
CA ASN A 273 17.37 2.24 4.28
C ASN A 273 16.38 3.10 5.08
N LEU A 274 16.43 3.03 6.42
CA LEU A 274 15.65 3.89 7.31
C LEU A 274 16.07 5.35 7.15
N LEU A 275 17.37 5.62 7.14
CA LEU A 275 17.96 6.95 7.00
C LEU A 275 17.67 7.59 5.65
N LEU A 276 17.63 6.81 4.56
CA LEU A 276 17.16 7.31 3.27
C LEU A 276 15.75 7.88 3.34
N LYS A 277 14.87 7.26 4.13
CA LYS A 277 13.49 7.74 4.32
C LYS A 277 13.45 8.95 5.24
N ILE A 278 14.26 8.97 6.30
CA ILE A 278 14.35 10.11 7.23
C ILE A 278 14.86 11.35 6.48
N ASN A 279 15.97 11.22 5.75
CA ASN A 279 16.54 12.33 4.99
C ASN A 279 15.54 12.91 4.00
N ALA A 280 14.87 12.07 3.21
CA ALA A 280 13.85 12.52 2.26
C ALA A 280 12.66 13.24 2.93
N LYS A 281 12.20 12.73 4.08
CA LYS A 281 11.10 13.34 4.83
C LYS A 281 11.45 14.69 5.46
N LEU A 282 12.72 14.89 5.80
CA LEU A 282 13.24 16.14 6.33
C LEU A 282 13.70 17.10 5.21
N GLY A 283 13.37 16.81 3.95
CA GLY A 283 13.67 17.68 2.81
C GLY A 283 15.03 17.49 2.15
N GLY A 284 15.80 16.49 2.58
CA GLY A 284 17.08 16.11 1.99
C GLY A 284 16.94 15.44 0.63
N LEU A 285 18.09 15.18 0.00
CA LEU A 285 18.22 14.54 -1.30
C LEU A 285 19.26 13.43 -1.21
N ASN A 286 18.86 12.19 -1.51
CA ASN A 286 19.71 11.02 -1.27
C ASN A 286 20.75 10.83 -2.38
N THR A 287 20.27 10.74 -3.62
CA THR A 287 21.06 10.49 -4.84
C THR A 287 20.50 11.32 -5.97
N LEU A 288 21.33 11.57 -6.98
CA LEU A 288 20.92 12.17 -8.25
C LEU A 288 21.27 11.27 -9.41
N LEU A 289 20.59 11.41 -10.54
CA LEU A 289 21.16 10.96 -11.80
C LEU A 289 22.33 11.89 -12.17
N GLN A 290 23.40 11.34 -12.73
CA GLN A 290 24.52 12.17 -13.20
C GLN A 290 24.05 13.21 -14.22
N ILE A 291 23.18 12.79 -15.13
CA ILE A 291 22.57 13.65 -16.16
C ILE A 291 21.63 14.71 -15.57
N GLU A 292 21.00 14.44 -14.43
CA GLU A 292 20.19 15.41 -13.68
C GLU A 292 21.09 16.46 -13.02
N ALA A 293 22.21 16.04 -12.44
CA ALA A 293 23.20 16.96 -11.87
C ALA A 293 23.78 17.90 -12.94
N ALA A 294 23.94 17.40 -14.17
CA ALA A 294 24.36 18.19 -15.34
C ALA A 294 23.21 19.01 -15.98
N ARG A 295 21.99 18.94 -15.44
CA ARG A 295 20.78 19.59 -15.98
C ARG A 295 20.47 19.20 -17.44
N ALA A 296 20.93 18.03 -17.86
CA ALA A 296 20.91 17.57 -19.24
C ALA A 296 19.88 16.45 -19.47
N ILE A 297 18.89 16.30 -18.57
CA ILE A 297 17.84 15.30 -18.75
C ILE A 297 17.14 15.57 -20.09
N PRO A 298 17.07 14.59 -21.00
CA PRO A 298 16.43 14.77 -22.29
C PRO A 298 15.00 15.27 -22.11
N ILE A 299 14.61 16.25 -22.92
CA ILE A 299 13.30 16.92 -22.90
C ILE A 299 13.11 17.80 -21.65
N VAL A 300 13.20 17.23 -20.45
CA VAL A 300 12.93 17.91 -19.17
C VAL A 300 13.87 19.07 -18.88
N GLY A 301 15.16 18.95 -19.22
CA GLY A 301 16.16 19.99 -18.95
C GLY A 301 16.10 21.20 -19.89
N LYS A 302 15.37 21.10 -21.02
CA LYS A 302 15.36 22.13 -22.07
C LYS A 302 14.47 23.33 -21.74
N VAL A 303 13.31 23.07 -21.14
CA VAL A 303 12.31 24.07 -20.75
C VAL A 303 11.75 23.73 -19.37
N PRO A 304 11.26 24.71 -18.59
CA PRO A 304 10.52 24.47 -17.36
C PRO A 304 9.46 23.38 -17.54
N THR A 305 9.74 22.21 -16.96
CA THR A 305 8.93 21.00 -17.15
C THR A 305 8.47 20.47 -15.81
N ILE A 306 7.15 20.31 -15.62
CA ILE A 306 6.56 19.66 -14.46
C ILE A 306 6.24 18.20 -14.80
N ILE A 307 6.63 17.28 -13.93
CA ILE A 307 6.30 15.85 -14.02
C ILE A 307 5.24 15.53 -12.96
N LEU A 308 4.12 14.99 -13.41
CA LEU A 308 3.00 14.58 -12.57
C LEU A 308 2.88 13.06 -12.54
N GLY A 309 2.71 12.49 -11.35
CA GLY A 309 2.30 11.11 -11.15
C GLY A 309 0.90 11.08 -10.55
N MET A 310 0.01 10.23 -11.05
CA MET A 310 -1.37 10.20 -10.60
C MET A 310 -1.82 8.76 -10.35
N ASP A 311 -2.46 8.52 -9.21
CA ASP A 311 -3.02 7.20 -8.86
C ASP A 311 -4.34 7.34 -8.09
N VAL A 312 -5.18 6.30 -8.16
CA VAL A 312 -6.38 6.17 -7.33
C VAL A 312 -6.32 4.84 -6.58
N SER A 313 -6.57 4.90 -5.27
CA SER A 313 -6.62 3.74 -4.40
C SER A 313 -8.04 3.52 -3.89
N HIS A 314 -8.51 2.27 -3.94
CA HIS A 314 -9.83 1.87 -3.46
C HIS A 314 -9.76 1.10 -2.13
N GLY A 315 -10.91 0.99 -1.45
CA GLY A 315 -11.09 0.11 -0.31
C GLY A 315 -10.77 -1.36 -0.62
N GLN A 316 -10.40 -2.13 0.40
CA GLN A 316 -10.11 -3.56 0.24
C GLN A 316 -11.38 -4.35 -0.16
N PRO A 317 -11.23 -5.53 -0.80
CA PRO A 317 -12.38 -6.39 -1.08
C PRO A 317 -13.24 -6.64 0.17
N GLY A 318 -14.55 -6.37 0.05
CA GLY A 318 -15.50 -6.43 1.17
C GLY A 318 -15.74 -5.10 1.90
N GLN A 319 -15.05 -4.01 1.54
CA GLN A 319 -15.24 -2.66 2.08
C GLN A 319 -15.76 -1.72 0.98
N SER A 320 -16.97 -2.00 0.48
CA SER A 320 -17.56 -1.31 -0.69
C SER A 320 -17.97 0.14 -0.43
N ASP A 321 -18.10 0.51 0.84
CA ASP A 321 -18.53 1.81 1.35
C ASP A 321 -17.36 2.81 1.54
N ARG A 322 -16.12 2.32 1.53
CA ARG A 322 -14.95 3.19 1.75
C ARG A 322 -14.72 4.11 0.54
N PRO A 323 -14.49 5.42 0.76
CA PRO A 323 -14.19 6.34 -0.32
C PRO A 323 -12.90 5.95 -1.03
N SER A 324 -12.81 6.26 -2.31
CA SER A 324 -11.55 6.14 -3.05
C SER A 324 -10.66 7.34 -2.72
N ILE A 325 -9.35 7.16 -2.78
CA ILE A 325 -8.37 8.23 -2.54
C ILE A 325 -7.65 8.51 -3.85
N ALA A 326 -7.81 9.71 -4.36
CA ALA A 326 -7.11 10.24 -5.52
C ALA A 326 -5.85 10.97 -5.06
N ALA A 327 -4.70 10.67 -5.66
CA ALA A 327 -3.42 11.31 -5.35
C ALA A 327 -2.75 11.84 -6.61
N VAL A 328 -2.25 13.08 -6.56
CA VAL A 328 -1.30 13.65 -7.52
C VAL A 328 0.02 13.87 -6.81
N VAL A 329 1.12 13.47 -7.44
CA VAL A 329 2.46 13.87 -7.06
C VAL A 329 3.05 14.76 -8.15
N SER A 330 3.73 15.84 -7.77
CA SER A 330 4.32 16.80 -8.70
C SER A 330 5.79 17.05 -8.39
N SER A 331 6.63 17.07 -9.45
CA SER A 331 8.05 17.35 -9.34
C SER A 331 8.31 18.79 -8.87
N ARG A 332 9.37 18.99 -8.09
CA ARG A 332 9.77 20.29 -7.53
C ARG A 332 11.22 20.63 -7.89
N GLU A 333 11.59 21.90 -7.70
CA GLU A 333 12.98 22.37 -7.86
C GLU A 333 13.55 22.15 -9.28
N TRP A 334 12.76 22.41 -10.34
CA TRP A 334 13.25 22.32 -11.72
C TRP A 334 14.54 23.14 -11.90
N PRO A 335 15.59 22.60 -12.55
CA PRO A 335 15.60 21.43 -13.45
C PRO A 335 15.84 20.06 -12.80
N LEU A 336 15.81 19.95 -11.47
CA LEU A 336 15.89 18.64 -10.80
C LEU A 336 14.54 17.90 -10.89
N ILE A 337 14.59 16.57 -10.84
CA ILE A 337 13.42 15.67 -10.87
C ILE A 337 13.34 14.76 -9.65
N SER A 338 14.20 14.97 -8.65
CA SER A 338 14.35 14.08 -7.50
C SER A 338 13.49 14.41 -6.28
N LYS A 339 12.71 15.50 -6.33
CA LYS A 339 11.81 15.91 -5.24
C LYS A 339 10.38 16.02 -5.74
N TYR A 340 9.45 15.51 -4.94
CA TYR A 340 8.03 15.53 -5.24
C TYR A 340 7.22 16.01 -4.03
N ARG A 341 6.11 16.70 -4.32
CA ARG A 341 5.03 16.96 -3.35
C ARG A 341 3.84 16.09 -3.70
N ALA A 342 3.11 15.62 -2.70
CA ALA A 342 1.85 14.90 -2.89
C ALA A 342 0.66 15.77 -2.47
N THR A 343 -0.42 15.68 -3.22
CA THR A 343 -1.74 16.23 -2.91
C THR A 343 -2.77 15.12 -3.04
N VAL A 344 -3.72 15.06 -2.10
CA VAL A 344 -4.66 13.94 -1.98
C VAL A 344 -6.07 14.44 -1.73
N HIS A 345 -7.04 13.86 -2.44
CA HIS A 345 -8.46 14.10 -2.25
C HIS A 345 -9.22 12.78 -2.10
N THR A 346 -10.29 12.81 -1.31
CA THR A 346 -11.27 11.73 -1.26
C THR A 346 -12.29 11.90 -2.39
N GLN A 347 -12.78 10.77 -2.91
CA GLN A 347 -13.85 10.73 -3.91
C GLN A 347 -14.75 9.51 -3.69
N SER A 348 -15.81 9.40 -4.49
CA SER A 348 -16.81 8.35 -4.35
C SER A 348 -16.18 6.95 -4.39
N PRO A 349 -16.75 5.98 -3.65
CA PRO A 349 -16.26 4.60 -3.66
C PRO A 349 -16.16 4.02 -5.08
N LYS A 350 -15.05 3.32 -5.36
CA LYS A 350 -14.75 2.66 -6.66
C LYS A 350 -14.73 3.57 -7.89
N GLN A 351 -14.68 4.89 -7.70
CA GLN A 351 -14.52 5.83 -8.81
C GLN A 351 -13.04 5.86 -9.23
N GLU A 352 -12.74 5.50 -10.48
CA GLU A 352 -11.36 5.53 -11.03
C GLU A 352 -11.00 6.92 -11.58
N MET A 353 -11.97 7.60 -12.21
CA MET A 353 -11.77 8.94 -12.74
C MET A 353 -11.64 9.96 -11.60
N MET A 354 -10.55 10.72 -11.60
CA MET A 354 -10.28 11.71 -10.56
C MET A 354 -11.15 12.96 -10.78
N ALA A 355 -12.29 13.03 -10.09
CA ALA A 355 -13.21 14.16 -10.18
C ALA A 355 -12.61 15.48 -9.71
N SER A 356 -11.56 15.43 -8.89
CA SER A 356 -10.96 16.60 -8.26
C SER A 356 -9.65 17.06 -8.89
N LEU A 357 -9.35 16.63 -10.12
CA LEU A 357 -8.21 17.17 -10.86
C LEU A 357 -8.36 18.69 -11.05
N PHE A 358 -9.58 19.08 -11.42
CA PHE A 358 -10.06 20.45 -11.51
C PHE A 358 -11.30 20.57 -10.63
N LYS A 359 -11.39 21.65 -9.86
CA LYS A 359 -12.56 22.07 -9.08
C LYS A 359 -12.75 23.57 -9.28
N PRO A 360 -13.34 23.99 -10.41
CA PRO A 360 -13.60 25.41 -10.66
C PRO A 360 -14.46 26.03 -9.56
N ARG A 361 -14.02 27.17 -9.05
CA ARG A 361 -14.72 27.99 -8.05
C ARG A 361 -14.69 29.45 -8.50
N GLY A 362 -15.68 29.82 -9.31
CA GLY A 362 -15.71 31.14 -9.96
C GLY A 362 -14.56 31.27 -10.97
N THR A 363 -13.66 32.23 -10.74
CA THR A 363 -12.45 32.44 -11.54
C THR A 363 -11.24 31.65 -11.03
N GLU A 364 -11.37 30.94 -9.91
CA GLU A 364 -10.30 30.11 -9.33
C GLU A 364 -10.54 28.62 -9.54
N ASP A 365 -9.54 27.80 -9.23
CA ASP A 365 -9.61 26.35 -9.25
C ASP A 365 -9.09 25.80 -7.91
N ASP A 366 -9.85 24.96 -7.22
CA ASP A 366 -9.43 24.27 -5.99
C ASP A 366 -9.02 22.81 -6.31
N GLY A 367 -8.56 22.58 -7.55
CA GLY A 367 -8.18 21.28 -8.08
C GLY A 367 -6.76 20.87 -7.72
N LEU A 368 -6.50 19.55 -7.77
CA LEU A 368 -5.18 18.98 -7.50
C LEU A 368 -4.10 19.48 -8.47
N ILE A 369 -4.50 19.84 -9.70
CA ILE A 369 -3.57 20.38 -10.71
C ILE A 369 -3.11 21.79 -10.34
N ARG A 370 -4.01 22.69 -9.95
CA ARG A 370 -3.61 24.06 -9.58
C ARG A 370 -2.67 24.06 -8.37
N GLU A 371 -2.95 23.27 -7.33
CA GLU A 371 -2.03 23.12 -6.20
C GLU A 371 -0.63 22.69 -6.63
N SER A 372 -0.56 21.76 -7.58
CA SER A 372 0.71 21.27 -8.15
C SER A 372 1.44 22.36 -8.95
N LEU A 373 0.72 23.17 -9.72
CA LEU A 373 1.29 24.27 -10.51
C LEU A 373 1.81 25.40 -9.62
N ILE A 374 1.09 25.76 -8.56
CA ILE A 374 1.53 26.76 -7.57
C ILE A 374 2.79 26.30 -6.84
N ASP A 375 2.83 25.04 -6.42
CA ASP A 375 4.01 24.47 -5.75
C ASP A 375 5.22 24.38 -6.69
N PHE A 376 5.00 24.04 -7.97
CA PHE A 376 6.06 24.07 -8.98
C PHE A 376 6.61 25.48 -9.18
N TYR A 377 5.73 26.48 -9.35
CA TYR A 377 6.12 27.88 -9.54
C TYR A 377 6.96 28.39 -8.37
N THR A 378 6.51 28.15 -7.14
CA THR A 378 7.22 28.59 -5.92
C THR A 378 8.55 27.87 -5.72
N SER A 379 8.65 26.59 -6.07
CA SER A 379 9.88 25.79 -5.90
C SER A 379 10.87 25.89 -7.07
N SER A 380 10.47 26.38 -8.24
CA SER A 380 11.27 26.34 -9.48
C SER A 380 11.75 27.71 -9.96
N GLY A 381 11.96 28.63 -9.00
CA GLY A 381 12.46 29.98 -9.28
C GLY A 381 11.42 30.89 -9.92
N LYS A 382 10.15 30.76 -9.52
CA LYS A 382 9.03 31.58 -10.04
C LYS A 382 8.85 31.45 -11.55
N ARG A 383 9.07 30.24 -12.10
CA ARG A 383 8.82 29.92 -13.51
C ARG A 383 7.56 29.07 -13.64
N LYS A 384 6.72 29.44 -14.60
CA LYS A 384 5.59 28.61 -15.00
C LYS A 384 6.13 27.42 -15.82
N PRO A 385 5.49 26.24 -15.74
CA PRO A 385 5.88 25.13 -16.60
C PRO A 385 5.45 25.42 -18.04
N ASP A 386 6.37 25.27 -18.98
CA ASP A 386 6.12 25.29 -20.43
C ASP A 386 5.72 23.90 -20.93
N GLN A 387 6.06 22.86 -20.16
CA GLN A 387 5.76 21.47 -20.48
C GLN A 387 5.24 20.70 -19.28
N VAL A 388 4.26 19.81 -19.52
CA VAL A 388 3.69 18.91 -18.52
C VAL A 388 3.86 17.46 -19.00
N ILE A 389 4.46 16.61 -18.16
CA ILE A 389 4.55 15.15 -18.39
C ILE A 389 3.69 14.44 -17.35
N ILE A 390 2.72 13.63 -17.77
CA ILE A 390 1.78 12.96 -16.87
C ILE A 390 1.97 11.44 -16.94
N PHE A 391 2.33 10.84 -15.80
CA PHE A 391 2.28 9.41 -15.55
C PHE A 391 1.01 9.06 -14.79
N ARG A 392 0.03 8.49 -15.48
CA ARG A 392 -1.20 8.02 -14.86
C ARG A 392 -1.15 6.51 -14.67
N TYR A 393 -1.13 6.08 -13.41
CA TYR A 393 -1.08 4.66 -13.06
C TYR A 393 -2.50 4.05 -13.13
N GLN A 394 -2.57 2.76 -13.45
CA GLN A 394 -3.80 1.93 -13.51
C GLN A 394 -4.88 2.25 -14.56
N ILE A 395 -4.72 3.28 -15.40
CA ILE A 395 -5.61 3.44 -16.56
C ILE A 395 -5.16 2.51 -17.68
N VAL A 396 -6.09 1.68 -18.15
CA VAL A 396 -5.86 0.61 -19.13
C VAL A 396 -5.41 1.13 -20.51
N LYS A 397 -5.41 2.45 -20.77
CA LYS A 397 -4.85 3.12 -21.95
C LYS A 397 -4.85 4.66 -21.78
N LEU A 398 -3.67 5.30 -21.72
CA LEU A 398 -3.26 6.57 -22.38
C LEU A 398 -2.09 7.24 -21.62
N LEU A 399 -1.00 7.57 -22.33
CA LEU A 399 -0.11 8.68 -21.97
C LEU A 399 -0.61 9.93 -22.71
N VAL A 400 -0.76 11.06 -22.03
CA VAL A 400 -1.10 12.35 -22.65
C VAL A 400 0.08 13.30 -22.47
N PHE A 401 0.62 13.80 -23.59
CA PHE A 401 1.42 15.01 -23.61
C PHE A 401 0.46 16.18 -23.80
N ALA A 402 0.41 17.11 -22.85
CA ALA A 402 -0.44 18.29 -22.95
C ALA A 402 0.42 19.55 -22.87
N ASN A 403 0.15 20.50 -23.76
CA ASN A 403 0.81 21.81 -23.78
C ASN A 403 0.22 22.68 -22.67
N SER A 404 1.07 23.37 -21.88
CA SER A 404 0.67 24.02 -20.63
C SER A 404 -0.24 25.24 -20.82
N SER A 405 -0.29 25.79 -22.04
CA SER A 405 -1.09 26.96 -22.41
C SER A 405 -2.61 26.78 -22.27
N LYS A 406 -3.10 25.56 -22.00
CA LYS A 406 -4.52 25.27 -21.72
C LYS A 406 -4.87 25.12 -20.23
N PHE A 407 -3.90 25.18 -19.32
CA PHE A 407 -4.10 24.90 -17.88
C PHE A 407 -3.90 26.12 -16.95
N LEU A 408 -3.66 27.30 -17.52
CA LEU A 408 -3.38 28.54 -16.78
C LEU A 408 -4.51 29.54 -16.92
#